data_AF-A0A268TY67-F1
#
_entry.id   AF-A0A268TY67-F1
#
_cell.length_a   1.000
_cell.length_b   1.000
_cell.length_c   1.000
_cell.angle_alpha   90.00
_cell.angle_beta   90.00
_cell.angle_gamma   90.00
#
_symmetry.space_group_name_H-M   'P 1'
#
loop_
_entity.id
_entity.type
_entity.pdbx_description
1 polymer ?
#
loop_
_entity_poly.entity_id
_entity_poly.type
_entity_poly.pdbx_seq_one_letter_code
_entity_poly.pdbx_strand_id
1 'polypeptide(L)'
;MMVILLEPIEYAAKSGKNIVVPKGFRSDGATIPKIFWWLLSPFEDYSKCCILHDYLCDKFHQGELKRSYCDKIFLEAMESAGIKKSTRITLYLAVRLYAKIKRYK
;
A
#
# COMPACT_ATOMS: atom_id res chain seq x y z
N MET A 1 -6.58 12.55 -1.89
CA MET A 1 -7.58 13.06 -0.93
C MET A 1 -7.03 12.68 0.42
N MET A 2 -6.80 13.62 1.33
CA MET A 2 -6.18 13.27 2.61
C MET A 2 -7.19 12.52 3.47
N VAL A 3 -6.83 11.30 3.91
CA VAL A 3 -7.65 10.46 4.77
C VAL A 3 -6.94 10.31 6.12
N ILE A 4 -7.68 10.45 7.21
CA ILE A 4 -7.20 10.19 8.56
C ILE A 4 -7.80 8.87 9.02
N LEU A 5 -6.93 7.97 9.46
CA LEU A 5 -7.34 6.68 9.95
C LEU A 5 -7.98 6.81 11.34
N LEU A 6 -9.26 6.46 11.49
CA LEU A 6 -10.00 6.59 12.76
C LEU A 6 -9.78 5.42 13.73
N GLU A 7 -9.38 4.26 13.20
CA GLU A 7 -9.13 3.00 13.91
C GLU A 7 -7.87 2.33 13.35
N PRO A 8 -7.05 1.67 14.16
CA PRO A 8 -5.82 1.04 13.66
C PRO A 8 -6.13 -0.01 12.60
N ILE A 9 -5.24 -0.14 11.61
CA ILE A 9 -5.26 -1.26 10.67
C ILE A 9 -4.20 -2.25 11.12
N GLU A 10 -4.63 -3.47 11.39
CA GLU A 10 -3.72 -4.59 11.65
C GLU A 10 -3.62 -5.47 10.42
N TYR A 11 -2.39 -5.77 10.01
CA TYR A 11 -2.12 -6.62 8.87
C TYR A 11 -1.11 -7.70 9.23
N ALA A 12 -1.56 -8.96 9.23
CA ALA A 12 -0.71 -10.12 9.40
C ALA A 12 -0.09 -10.52 8.04
N ALA A 13 1.20 -10.23 7.86
CA ALA A 13 1.93 -10.67 6.69
C ALA A 13 2.12 -12.19 6.71
N LYS A 14 2.18 -12.81 5.52
CA LYS A 14 2.47 -14.25 5.33
C LYS A 14 3.79 -14.69 5.96
N SER A 15 4.72 -13.75 6.16
CA SER A 15 5.97 -13.97 6.89
C SER A 15 5.80 -14.17 8.41
N GLY A 16 4.58 -14.04 8.95
CA GLY A 16 4.29 -14.07 10.38
C GLY A 16 4.49 -12.73 11.10
N LYS A 17 4.95 -11.69 10.40
CA LYS A 17 5.08 -10.34 10.95
C LYS A 17 3.72 -9.64 10.99
N ASN A 18 3.36 -9.09 12.14
CA ASN A 18 2.21 -8.19 12.25
C ASN A 18 2.63 -6.75 11.95
N ILE A 19 1.91 -6.07 11.06
CA ILE A 19 2.12 -4.66 10.73
C ILE A 19 0.91 -3.90 11.24
N VAL A 20 1.15 -2.94 12.13
CA VAL A 20 0.10 -2.08 12.69
C VAL A 20 0.26 -0.68 12.15
N VAL A 21 -0.77 -0.20 11.43
CA VAL A 21 -0.90 1.20 11.06
C VAL A 21 -1.66 1.90 12.18
N PRO A 22 -1.04 2.86 12.89
CA PRO A 22 -1.66 3.47 14.06
C PRO A 22 -2.85 4.34 13.68
N LYS A 23 -3.84 4.40 14.57
CA LYS A 23 -4.91 5.42 14.52
C LYS A 23 -4.28 6.82 14.41
N GLY A 24 -4.88 7.67 13.59
CA GLY A 24 -4.40 9.02 13.31
C GLY A 24 -3.36 9.09 12.20
N PHE A 25 -2.95 7.95 11.61
CA PHE A 25 -2.13 7.95 10.40
C PHE A 25 -2.82 8.72 9.28
N ARG A 26 -2.06 9.63 8.65
CA ARG A 26 -2.52 10.45 7.53
C ARG A 26 -2.05 9.79 6.25
N SER A 27 -2.97 9.17 5.53
CA SER A 27 -2.72 8.65 4.19
C SER A 27 -3.14 9.72 3.17
N ASP A 28 -2.35 9.86 2.11
CA ASP A 28 -2.69 10.70 0.96
C ASP A 28 -3.71 10.01 0.01
N GLY A 29 -4.11 8.78 0.35
CA GLY A 29 -5.02 7.93 -0.43
C GLY A 29 -4.31 7.21 -1.56
N ALA A 30 -3.03 6.87 -1.35
CA ALA A 30 -2.06 6.43 -2.33
C ALA A 30 -1.59 7.54 -3.29
N THR A 31 -0.27 7.73 -3.37
CA THR A 31 0.41 8.31 -4.54
C THR A 31 0.36 7.31 -5.73
N ILE A 32 -0.82 6.76 -6.01
CA ILE A 32 -1.11 5.99 -7.21
C ILE A 32 -1.57 7.00 -8.27
N PRO A 33 -1.04 6.96 -9.51
CA PRO A 33 -1.50 7.84 -10.58
C PRO A 33 -3.02 7.84 -10.67
N LYS A 34 -3.64 9.02 -10.69
CA LYS A 34 -5.12 9.19 -10.69
C LYS A 34 -5.84 8.33 -11.75
N ILE A 35 -5.13 7.94 -12.81
CA ILE A 35 -5.62 7.02 -13.83
C ILE A 35 -5.86 5.59 -13.34
N PHE A 36 -5.51 5.22 -12.11
CA PHE A 36 -5.89 3.94 -11.51
C PHE A 36 -7.01 4.08 -10.47
N TRP A 37 -7.46 5.31 -10.18
CA TRP A 37 -8.57 5.54 -9.23
C TRP A 37 -9.90 4.92 -9.71
N TRP A 38 -10.12 4.79 -11.03
CA TRP A 38 -11.30 4.09 -11.56
C TRP A 38 -11.26 2.57 -11.30
N LEU A 39 -10.06 2.00 -11.10
CA LEU A 39 -9.87 0.60 -10.72
C LEU A 39 -10.06 0.40 -9.21
N LEU A 40 -9.80 1.46 -8.44
CA LEU A 40 -10.05 1.61 -7.01
C LEU A 40 -11.47 2.14 -6.78
N SER A 41 -12.48 1.38 -7.23
CA SER A 41 -13.86 1.59 -6.76
C SER A 41 -13.86 1.56 -5.21
N PRO A 42 -14.79 2.24 -4.50
CA PRO A 42 -14.73 2.47 -3.04
C PRO A 42 -15.05 1.21 -2.23
N PHE A 43 -14.40 0.09 -2.54
CA PHE A 43 -14.36 -1.09 -1.71
C PHE A 43 -13.35 -0.85 -0.59
N GLU A 44 -13.81 -1.06 0.64
CA GLU A 44 -13.06 -0.85 1.88
C GLU A 44 -11.68 -1.54 1.85
N ASP A 45 -11.61 -2.72 1.23
CA ASP A 45 -10.39 -3.54 1.18
C ASP A 45 -9.27 -2.91 0.35
N TYR A 46 -9.60 -2.23 -0.75
CA TYR A 46 -8.61 -1.50 -1.55
C TYR A 46 -8.02 -0.32 -0.77
N SER A 47 -8.88 0.40 -0.07
CA SER A 47 -8.49 1.57 0.72
C SER A 47 -7.53 1.16 1.85
N LYS A 48 -7.84 0.05 2.55
CA LYS A 48 -6.95 -0.51 3.59
C LYS A 48 -5.59 -0.93 3.04
N CYS A 49 -5.54 -1.57 1.88
CA CYS A 49 -4.28 -1.94 1.22
C CYS A 49 -3.43 -0.72 0.84
N CYS A 50 -4.06 0.35 0.35
CA CYS A 50 -3.39 1.59 0.00
C CYS A 50 -2.81 2.30 1.23
N ILE A 51 -3.62 2.44 2.29
CA ILE A 51 -3.18 3.05 3.57
C ILE A 51 -1.99 2.28 4.17
N LEU A 52 -2.04 0.95 4.13
CA LEU A 52 -0.92 0.10 4.55
C LEU A 52 0.34 0.39 3.73
N HIS A 53 0.23 0.52 2.40
CA HIS A 53 1.37 0.82 1.54
C HIS A 53 1.96 2.21 1.80
N ASP A 54 1.12 3.23 2.01
CA ASP A 54 1.55 4.59 2.34
C ASP A 54 2.34 4.59 3.66
N TYR A 55 1.83 3.90 4.69
CA TYR A 55 2.52 3.76 5.97
C TYR A 55 3.90 3.09 5.81
N LEU A 56 3.97 2.00 5.03
CA LEU A 56 5.24 1.33 4.76
C LEU A 56 6.19 2.23 3.95
N CYS A 57 5.69 3.06 3.05
CA CYS A 57 6.49 4.03 2.31
C CYS A 57 7.06 5.13 3.22
N ASP A 58 6.30 5.60 4.22
CA ASP A 58 6.81 6.52 5.24
C ASP A 58 7.93 5.87 6.05
N LYS A 59 7.76 4.61 6.44
CA LYS A 59 8.81 3.82 7.09
C LYS A 59 10.05 3.61 6.22
N PHE A 60 9.87 3.46 4.91
CA PHE A 60 10.98 3.47 3.96
C PHE A 60 11.69 4.83 3.93
N HIS A 61 10.97 5.95 3.88
CA HIS A 61 11.58 7.28 3.88
C HIS A 61 12.33 7.59 5.18
N GLN A 62 11.92 6.97 6.30
CA GLN A 62 12.64 7.01 7.58
C GLN A 62 13.86 6.07 7.63
N GLY A 63 14.10 5.27 6.58
CA GLY A 63 15.22 4.32 6.51
C GLY A 63 14.99 2.99 7.24
N GLU A 64 13.78 2.75 7.76
CA GLU A 64 13.45 1.53 8.53
C GLU A 64 13.19 0.32 7.61
N LEU A 65 12.71 0.56 6.39
CA LEU A 65 12.31 -0.48 5.44
C LEU A 65 12.96 -0.26 4.07
N LYS A 66 12.99 -1.33 3.26
CA LYS A 66 13.36 -1.26 1.84
C LYS A 66 12.14 -0.99 1.00
N ARG A 67 12.26 -0.22 -0.09
CA ARG A 67 11.12 0.06 -0.97
C ARG A 67 10.52 -1.23 -1.55
N SER A 68 11.38 -2.17 -1.93
CA SER A 68 10.98 -3.49 -2.42
C SER A 68 10.18 -4.34 -1.43
N TYR A 69 10.36 -4.14 -0.12
CA TYR A 69 9.55 -4.80 0.90
C TYR A 69 8.14 -4.21 0.92
N CYS A 70 8.03 -2.88 0.90
CA CYS A 70 6.76 -2.15 0.89
C CYS A 70 5.88 -2.60 -0.28
N ASP A 71 6.45 -2.63 -1.50
CA ASP A 71 5.73 -3.01 -2.71
C ASP A 71 5.27 -4.49 -2.68
N LYS A 72 6.06 -5.39 -2.07
CA LYS A 72 5.70 -6.81 -1.91
C LYS A 72 4.54 -7.00 -0.93
N ILE A 73 4.58 -6.31 0.21
CA ILE A 73 3.48 -6.35 1.19
C ILE A 73 2.20 -5.79 0.56
N PHE A 74 2.29 -4.76 -0.27
CA PHE A 74 1.12 -4.24 -0.98
C PHE A 74 0.49 -5.29 -1.92
N LEU A 75 1.30 -6.01 -2.71
CA LEU A 75 0.82 -7.10 -3.56
C LEU A 75 0.18 -8.24 -2.73
N GLU A 76 0.77 -8.56 -1.59
CA GLU A 76 0.30 -9.59 -0.67
C GLU A 76 -1.01 -9.19 0.02
N ALA A 77 -1.13 -7.94 0.46
CA ALA A 77 -2.35 -7.42 1.08
C ALA A 77 -3.51 -7.44 0.09
N MET A 78 -3.26 -7.02 -1.15
CA MET A 78 -4.26 -7.11 -2.21
C MET A 78 -4.68 -8.56 -2.51
N GLU A 79 -3.74 -9.51 -2.43
CA GLU A 79 -4.07 -10.93 -2.57
C GLU A 79 -5.00 -11.42 -1.46
N SER A 80 -4.69 -11.07 -0.21
CA SER A 80 -5.51 -11.44 0.95
C SER A 80 -6.89 -10.80 0.92
N ALA A 81 -7.00 -9.60 0.34
CA ALA A 81 -8.25 -8.89 0.09
C ALA A 81 -9.08 -9.48 -1.07
N GLY A 82 -8.64 -10.56 -1.71
CA GLY A 82 -9.37 -11.17 -2.83
C GLY A 82 -9.36 -10.35 -4.12
N ILE A 83 -8.46 -9.37 -4.24
CA ILE A 83 -8.35 -8.53 -5.43
C ILE A 83 -7.86 -9.39 -6.61
N LYS A 84 -8.54 -9.23 -7.76
CA LYS A 84 -8.24 -9.95 -9.01
C LYS A 84 -6.74 -9.89 -9.32
N LYS A 85 -6.18 -11.06 -9.68
CA LYS A 85 -4.75 -11.23 -9.96
C LYS A 85 -4.20 -10.23 -10.97
N SER A 86 -4.94 -9.97 -12.05
CA SER A 86 -4.56 -8.98 -13.07
C SER A 86 -4.41 -7.59 -12.44
N THR A 87 -5.42 -7.13 -11.69
CA THR A 87 -5.42 -5.82 -11.03
C THR A 87 -4.24 -5.66 -10.07
N ARG A 88 -4.02 -6.61 -9.15
CA ARG A 88 -2.93 -6.49 -8.17
C ARG A 88 -1.55 -6.53 -8.81
N ILE A 89 -1.37 -7.30 -9.89
CA ILE A 89 -0.11 -7.29 -10.66
C ILE A 89 0.10 -5.95 -11.36
N THR A 90 -0.94 -5.40 -12.01
CA THR A 90 -0.86 -4.08 -12.65
C THR A 90 -0.46 -2.99 -11.66
N LEU A 91 -1.09 -2.96 -10.48
CA LEU A 91 -0.78 -2.00 -9.43
C LEU A 91 0.62 -2.19 -8.86
N TYR A 92 1.02 -3.45 -8.60
CA TYR A 92 2.39 -3.77 -8.17
C TYR A 92 3.43 -3.28 -9.17
N LEU A 93 3.24 -3.55 -10.47
CA LEU A 93 4.15 -3.09 -11.50
C LEU A 93 4.20 -1.56 -11.59
N ALA A 94 3.06 -0.88 -11.43
CA ALA A 94 3.01 0.58 -11.41
C ALA A 94 3.84 1.18 -10.27
N VAL A 95 3.70 0.68 -9.03
CA VAL A 95 4.48 1.17 -7.89
C VAL A 95 5.97 0.82 -8.00
N ARG A 96 6.31 -0.34 -8.58
CA ARG A 96 7.72 -0.72 -8.88
C ARG A 96 8.34 0.19 -9.93
N LEU A 97 7.59 0.52 -10.98
CA LEU A 97 8.05 1.46 -12.01
C LEU A 97 8.25 2.85 -11.41
N TYR A 98 7.32 3.33 -10.59
CA TYR A 98 7.44 4.60 -9.89
C TYR A 98 8.70 4.64 -9.00
N ALA A 99 8.93 3.59 -8.19
CA ALA A 99 10.13 3.48 -7.37
C ALA A 99 11.41 3.54 -8.20
N LYS A 100 11.42 2.89 -9.38
CA LYS A 100 12.56 2.91 -10.31
C LYS A 100 12.78 4.30 -10.90
N ILE A 101 11.73 5.00 -11.32
CA ILE A 101 11.78 6.38 -11.83
C ILE A 101 12.35 7.33 -10.77
N LYS A 102 11.90 7.18 -9.52
CA LYS A 102 12.40 7.95 -8.37
C LYS A 102 13.74 7.47 -7.80
N ARG A 103 14.32 6.40 -8.36
CA ARG A 103 15.58 5.78 -7.93
C ARG A 103 15.58 5.34 -6.46
N TYR A 104 14.42 4.93 -5.95
CA TYR A 104 14.30 4.32 -4.62
C TYR A 104 14.89 2.91 -4.62
N LYS A 105 15.72 2.59 -3.63
CA LYS A 105 16.38 1.29 -3.45
C LYS A 105 15.53 0.29 -2.66
#